data_AF-A0A918Z341-F1
#
_entry.id   AF-A0A918Z341-F1
#
_cell.length_a   1.000
_cell.length_b   1.000
_cell.length_c   1.000
_cell.angle_alpha   90.00
_cell.angle_beta   90.00
_cell.angle_gamma   90.00
#
_symmetry.space_group_name_H-M   'P 1'
#
loop_
_entity.id
_entity.type
_entity.pdbx_description
1 polymer ?
#
loop_
_entity_poly.entity_id
_entity_poly.type
_entity_poly.pdbx_seq_one_letter_code
_entity_poly.pdbx_strand_id
1 'polypeptide(L)'
;MLMLLHSWYMRIVTHPAFTIPMFIASLYALYFTPLFDFLMGSKPGHVAMMLHFLAVGLFFFWPIMGVDPGPHRPGHLMRMLELFAGMPFHAFFGIALMMASAPMVKTYEDPPASLGIDALADQNAAGGIAWAFSEIPSVLVLLALLFQWYRSEQRQARRKDRAADRDGDKELEAYNAYLASLNARSH
;
A
#
# COMPACT_ATOMS: atom_id res chain seq x y z
N MET A 1 18.76 6.79 17.34
CA MET A 1 17.78 6.61 16.26
C MET A 1 17.97 5.31 15.47
N LEU A 2 19.18 4.94 15.02
CA LEU A 2 19.45 3.69 14.29
C LEU A 2 19.16 2.37 15.07
N MET A 3 19.21 2.39 16.40
CA MET A 3 18.87 1.23 17.25
C MET A 3 17.36 0.92 17.31
N LEU A 4 16.49 1.94 17.18
CA LEU A 4 15.04 1.72 17.19
C LEU A 4 14.57 1.03 15.90
N LEU A 5 15.22 1.36 14.77
CA LEU A 5 14.96 0.79 13.45
C LEU A 5 15.33 -0.70 13.32
N HIS A 6 16.26 -1.17 14.16
CA HIS A 6 16.66 -2.59 14.22
C HIS A 6 15.94 -3.40 15.30
N SER A 7 14.97 -2.81 15.99
CA SER A 7 14.19 -3.53 16.99
C SER A 7 13.29 -4.59 16.33
N TRP A 8 13.07 -5.71 17.04
CA TRP A 8 12.12 -6.75 16.63
C TRP A 8 10.71 -6.17 16.41
N TYR A 9 10.36 -5.13 17.17
CA TYR A 9 9.10 -4.41 17.03
C TYR A 9 8.97 -3.76 15.65
N MET A 10 10.00 -3.03 15.19
CA MET A 10 10.01 -2.43 13.86
C MET A 10 9.91 -3.46 12.74
N ARG A 11 10.49 -4.65 12.91
CA ARG A 11 10.34 -5.76 11.94
C ARG A 11 8.90 -6.26 11.81
N ILE A 12 8.13 -6.27 12.90
CA ILE A 12 6.72 -6.71 12.86
C ILE A 12 5.85 -5.63 12.24
N VAL A 13 5.95 -4.39 12.72
CA VAL A 13 5.04 -3.31 12.29
C VAL A 13 5.30 -2.83 10.86
N THR A 14 6.44 -3.19 10.27
CA THR A 14 6.76 -2.92 8.86
C THR A 14 6.55 -4.12 7.94
N HIS A 15 6.17 -5.28 8.48
CA HIS A 15 5.96 -6.48 7.68
C HIS A 15 4.61 -6.41 6.96
N PRO A 16 4.51 -6.77 5.66
CA PRO A 16 3.26 -6.72 4.91
C PRO A 16 2.14 -7.58 5.53
N ALA A 17 2.50 -8.72 6.12
CA ALA A 17 1.55 -9.57 6.87
C ALA A 17 0.91 -8.87 8.09
N PHE A 18 1.47 -7.75 8.56
CA PHE A 18 0.90 -6.93 9.61
C PHE A 18 0.25 -5.66 9.04
N THR A 19 0.94 -4.95 8.15
CA THR A 19 0.46 -3.67 7.63
C THR A 19 -0.81 -3.82 6.78
N ILE A 20 -0.91 -4.86 5.96
CA ILE A 20 -2.10 -5.10 5.12
C ILE A 20 -3.34 -5.40 5.99
N PRO A 21 -3.33 -6.38 6.92
CA PRO A 21 -4.49 -6.61 7.78
C PRO A 21 -4.82 -5.42 8.66
N MET A 22 -3.84 -4.72 9.22
CA MET A 22 -4.09 -3.53 10.03
C MET A 22 -4.80 -2.44 9.23
N PHE A 23 -4.35 -2.20 8.00
CA PHE A 23 -4.93 -1.21 7.09
C PHE A 23 -6.40 -1.52 6.76
N ILE A 24 -6.69 -2.77 6.38
CA ILE A 24 -8.05 -3.22 6.05
C ILE A 24 -8.93 -3.22 7.31
N ALA A 25 -8.46 -3.84 8.39
CA ALA A 25 -9.23 -4.01 9.61
C ALA A 25 -9.56 -2.66 10.27
N SER A 26 -8.65 -1.68 10.24
CA SER A 26 -8.93 -0.34 10.75
C SER A 26 -10.14 0.30 10.10
N LEU A 27 -10.22 0.26 8.77
CA LEU A 27 -11.33 0.87 8.03
C LEU A 27 -12.64 0.12 8.28
N TYR A 28 -12.63 -1.21 8.14
CA TYR A 28 -13.83 -2.03 8.32
C TYR A 28 -14.33 -2.01 9.76
N ALA A 29 -13.44 -2.08 10.75
CA ALA A 29 -13.83 -2.02 12.15
C ALA A 29 -14.47 -0.68 12.49
N LEU A 30 -13.99 0.44 11.93
CA LEU A 30 -14.59 1.74 12.19
C LEU A 30 -16.04 1.81 11.73
N TYR A 31 -16.33 1.37 10.51
CA TYR A 31 -17.64 1.55 9.87
C TYR A 31 -18.64 0.40 10.10
N PHE A 32 -18.16 -0.82 10.36
CA PHE A 32 -19.03 -1.99 10.61
C PHE A 32 -19.23 -2.27 12.10
N THR A 33 -18.71 -1.40 12.97
CA THR A 33 -18.97 -1.43 14.41
C THR A 33 -19.40 -0.05 14.90
N PRO A 34 -19.89 0.10 16.14
CA PRO A 34 -20.26 1.41 16.69
C PRO A 34 -19.08 2.39 16.90
N LEU A 35 -17.86 2.03 16.51
CA LEU A 35 -16.66 2.81 16.80
C LEU A 35 -16.67 4.18 16.10
N PHE A 36 -17.17 4.25 14.86
CA PHE A 36 -17.32 5.53 14.16
C PHE A 36 -18.23 6.49 14.94
N ASP A 37 -19.43 6.03 15.29
CA ASP A 37 -20.41 6.84 16.02
C ASP A 37 -19.89 7.26 17.40
N PHE A 38 -19.20 6.35 18.09
CA PHE A 38 -18.57 6.64 19.37
C PHE A 38 -17.52 7.75 19.26
N LEU A 39 -16.62 7.65 18.27
CA LEU A 39 -15.55 8.64 18.08
C LEU A 39 -16.11 9.99 17.61
N MET A 40 -17.15 9.99 16.77
CA MET A 40 -17.81 11.20 16.29
C MET A 40 -18.61 11.93 17.38
N GLY A 41 -18.99 11.25 18.46
CA GLY A 41 -19.74 11.85 19.58
C GLY A 41 -18.99 12.95 20.34
N SER A 42 -17.69 13.16 20.09
CA SER A 42 -16.92 14.22 20.74
C SER A 42 -15.81 14.77 19.83
N LYS A 43 -15.41 16.04 20.05
CA LYS A 43 -14.27 16.64 19.32
C LYS A 43 -12.96 15.84 19.49
N PRO A 44 -12.55 15.41 20.72
CA PRO A 44 -11.34 14.62 20.88
C PRO A 44 -11.43 13.26 20.18
N GLY A 45 -12.59 12.60 20.22
CA GLY A 45 -12.81 11.34 19.51
C GLY A 45 -12.66 11.49 18.00
N HIS A 46 -13.25 12.55 17.41
CA HIS A 46 -13.12 12.84 15.99
C HIS A 46 -11.65 13.09 15.60
N VAL A 47 -10.92 13.88 16.39
CA VAL A 47 -9.48 14.10 16.17
C VAL A 47 -8.68 12.80 16.29
N ALA A 48 -8.99 11.95 17.28
CA ALA A 48 -8.35 10.65 17.44
C ALA A 48 -8.60 9.74 16.23
N MET A 49 -9.82 9.76 15.66
CA MET A 49 -10.15 9.04 14.43
C MET A 49 -9.31 9.53 13.24
N MET A 50 -9.18 10.84 13.06
CA MET A 50 -8.34 11.40 11.99
C MET A 50 -6.86 11.02 12.16
N LEU A 51 -6.33 11.11 13.38
CA LEU A 51 -4.96 10.71 13.69
C LEU A 51 -4.75 9.20 13.46
N HIS A 52 -5.75 8.38 13.78
CA HIS A 52 -5.72 6.95 13.52
C HIS A 52 -5.62 6.65 12.02
N PHE A 53 -6.47 7.23 11.18
CA PHE A 53 -6.40 7.05 9.73
C PHE A 53 -5.07 7.52 9.14
N LEU A 54 -4.55 8.67 9.61
CA LEU A 54 -3.24 9.15 9.21
C LEU A 54 -2.14 8.17 9.62
N ALA A 55 -2.14 7.69 10.85
CA ALA A 55 -1.14 6.75 11.36
C ALA A 55 -1.18 5.42 10.59
N VAL A 56 -2.36 4.86 10.38
CA VAL A 56 -2.57 3.61 9.62
C VAL A 56 -2.08 3.78 8.18
N GLY A 57 -2.41 4.89 7.52
CA GLY A 57 -1.90 5.21 6.19
C GLY A 57 -0.37 5.32 6.17
N LEU A 58 0.22 6.01 7.15
CA LEU A 58 1.68 6.11 7.26
C LEU A 58 2.32 4.74 7.46
N PHE A 59 1.81 3.90 8.37
CA PHE A 59 2.36 2.56 8.59
C PHE A 59 2.23 1.65 7.37
N PHE A 60 1.15 1.77 6.60
CA PHE A 60 0.97 1.02 5.36
C PHE A 60 1.96 1.48 4.28
N PHE A 61 2.06 2.79 4.04
CA PHE A 61 2.90 3.33 2.97
C PHE A 61 4.39 3.39 3.34
N TRP A 62 4.76 3.39 4.61
CA TRP A 62 6.16 3.49 5.06
C TRP A 62 7.08 2.40 4.46
N PRO A 63 6.81 1.09 4.64
CA PRO A 63 7.63 0.04 4.05
C PRO A 63 7.57 0.07 2.52
N ILE A 64 6.41 0.41 1.94
CA ILE A 64 6.19 0.51 0.49
C ILE A 64 7.00 1.66 -0.11
N MET A 65 7.15 2.81 0.55
CA MET A 65 8.02 3.91 0.10
C MET A 65 9.51 3.60 0.33
N GLY A 66 9.81 2.64 1.20
CA GLY A 66 11.14 2.12 1.43
C GLY A 66 12.10 3.22 1.88
N VAL A 67 11.65 4.13 2.74
CA VAL A 67 12.48 5.24 3.22
C VAL A 67 13.73 4.73 3.96
N ASP A 68 13.67 3.51 4.51
CA ASP A 68 14.78 2.92 5.26
C ASP A 68 15.86 2.25 4.39
N PRO A 69 17.14 2.63 4.53
CA PRO A 69 18.29 1.97 3.90
C PRO A 69 18.69 0.68 4.63
N GLY A 70 17.72 -0.19 4.93
CA GLY A 70 17.95 -1.45 5.62
C GLY A 70 18.46 -2.57 4.68
N PRO A 71 19.25 -3.53 5.19
CA PRO A 71 19.81 -4.64 4.40
C PRO A 71 18.76 -5.62 3.82
N HIS A 72 17.51 -5.55 4.29
CA HIS A 72 16.41 -6.42 3.85
C HIS A 72 15.32 -5.65 3.10
N ARG A 73 15.67 -4.57 2.38
CA ARG A 73 14.69 -3.75 1.67
C ARG A 73 13.98 -4.62 0.59
N PRO A 74 12.65 -4.76 0.64
CA PRO A 74 11.93 -5.55 -0.36
C PRO A 74 12.19 -5.00 -1.77
N GLY A 75 12.30 -5.90 -2.74
CA GLY A 75 12.47 -5.51 -4.14
C GLY A 75 11.31 -4.65 -4.64
N HIS A 76 11.54 -3.85 -5.69
CA HIS A 76 10.51 -2.96 -6.24
C HIS A 76 9.21 -3.69 -6.59
N LEU A 77 9.33 -4.90 -7.17
CA LEU A 77 8.18 -5.74 -7.49
C LEU A 77 7.38 -6.13 -6.25
N MET A 78 8.04 -6.55 -5.16
CA MET A 78 7.33 -6.92 -3.93
C MET A 78 6.57 -5.72 -3.35
N ARG A 79 7.19 -4.53 -3.35
CA ARG A 79 6.54 -3.29 -2.87
C ARG A 79 5.32 -2.91 -3.72
N MET A 80 5.37 -3.15 -5.03
CA MET A 80 4.21 -2.98 -5.91
C MET A 80 3.12 -4.01 -5.59
N LEU A 81 3.47 -5.28 -5.39
CA LEU A 81 2.51 -6.31 -5.00
C LEU A 81 1.84 -6.01 -3.66
N GLU A 82 2.61 -5.54 -2.67
CA GLU A 82 2.08 -5.09 -1.37
C GLU A 82 1.07 -3.95 -1.53
N LEU A 83 1.38 -2.97 -2.38
CA LEU A 83 0.47 -1.89 -2.72
C LEU A 83 -0.83 -2.41 -3.35
N PHE A 84 -0.72 -3.30 -4.33
CA PHE A 84 -1.88 -3.91 -5.00
C PHE A 84 -2.70 -4.81 -4.09
N ALA A 85 -2.09 -5.46 -3.09
CA ALA A 85 -2.79 -6.37 -2.19
C ALA A 85 -3.88 -5.67 -1.36
N GLY A 86 -3.68 -4.39 -1.02
CA GLY A 86 -4.68 -3.60 -0.28
C GLY A 86 -5.81 -3.04 -1.15
N MET A 87 -5.56 -2.76 -2.44
CA MET A 87 -6.49 -2.03 -3.31
C MET A 87 -7.89 -2.66 -3.41
N PRO A 88 -8.05 -3.99 -3.68
CA PRO A 88 -9.37 -4.56 -3.85
C PRO A 88 -10.26 -4.35 -2.62
N PHE A 89 -9.70 -4.48 -1.41
CA PHE A 89 -10.44 -4.34 -0.17
C PHE A 89 -10.91 -2.90 0.06
N HIS A 90 -10.13 -1.91 -0.38
CA HIS A 90 -10.57 -0.52 -0.36
C HIS A 90 -11.65 -0.21 -1.38
N ALA A 91 -11.50 -0.71 -2.61
CA ALA A 91 -12.55 -0.58 -3.60
C ALA A 91 -13.86 -1.25 -3.13
N PHE A 92 -13.78 -2.46 -2.57
CA PHE A 92 -14.94 -3.17 -2.04
C PHE A 92 -15.59 -2.46 -0.85
N PHE A 93 -14.83 -1.71 -0.04
CA PHE A 93 -15.42 -0.89 1.02
C PHE A 93 -16.39 0.17 0.45
N GLY A 94 -15.98 0.90 -0.59
CA GLY A 94 -16.86 1.88 -1.25
C GLY A 94 -18.10 1.22 -1.86
N ILE A 95 -17.93 0.05 -2.49
CA ILE A 95 -19.05 -0.75 -3.01
C ILE A 95 -19.99 -1.20 -1.90
N ALA A 96 -19.47 -1.63 -0.75
CA ALA A 96 -20.28 -2.03 0.39
C ALA A 96 -21.14 -0.87 0.91
N LEU A 97 -20.59 0.35 0.98
CA LEU A 97 -21.35 1.56 1.34
C LEU A 97 -22.46 1.86 0.32
N MET A 98 -22.18 1.72 -0.98
CA MET A 98 -23.16 1.93 -2.05
C MET A 98 -24.28 0.91 -2.05
N MET A 99 -23.98 -0.35 -1.67
CA MET A 99 -24.94 -1.45 -1.64
C MET A 99 -25.72 -1.56 -0.34
N ALA A 100 -25.36 -0.80 0.70
CA ALA A 100 -26.08 -0.80 1.96
C ALA A 100 -27.53 -0.31 1.76
N SER A 101 -28.48 -0.96 2.43
CA SER A 101 -29.90 -0.59 2.37
C SER A 101 -30.32 0.43 3.43
N ALA A 102 -29.39 0.82 4.30
CA ALA A 102 -29.57 1.80 5.36
C ALA A 102 -28.25 2.53 5.62
N PRO A 103 -28.27 3.73 6.23
CA PRO A 103 -27.07 4.39 6.70
C PRO A 103 -26.24 3.47 7.62
N MET A 104 -24.94 3.35 7.34
CA MET A 104 -24.01 2.48 8.06
C MET A 104 -23.59 3.08 9.41
N VAL A 105 -23.73 4.40 9.56
CA VAL A 105 -23.36 5.15 10.75
C VAL A 105 -24.52 6.03 11.18
N LYS A 106 -24.82 6.04 12.48
CA LYS A 106 -25.93 6.81 13.05
C LYS A 106 -25.69 8.31 13.03
N THR A 107 -24.42 8.70 13.08
CA THR A 107 -23.98 10.10 13.08
C THR A 107 -24.56 10.92 11.92
N TYR A 108 -24.81 10.27 10.77
CA TYR A 108 -25.33 10.90 9.56
C TYR A 108 -26.70 10.35 9.14
N GLU A 109 -27.38 9.60 10.02
CA GLU A 109 -28.69 9.01 9.72
C GLU A 109 -29.78 10.08 9.58
N ASP A 110 -29.70 11.16 10.36
CA ASP A 110 -30.66 12.27 10.38
C ASP A 110 -30.00 13.62 10.01
N PRO A 111 -29.71 13.89 8.72
CA PRO A 111 -29.14 15.15 8.30
C PRO A 111 -30.12 16.33 8.55
N PRO A 112 -29.61 17.55 8.81
CA PRO A 112 -30.47 18.72 8.96
C PRO A 112 -31.39 18.93 7.75
N ALA A 113 -32.69 19.11 8.00
CA ALA A 113 -33.69 19.29 6.95
C ALA A 113 -33.38 20.44 5.98
N SER A 114 -32.63 21.46 6.44
CA SER A 114 -32.20 22.59 5.60
C SER A 114 -31.26 22.19 4.45
N LEU A 115 -30.61 21.03 4.52
CA LEU A 115 -29.76 20.52 3.44
C LEU A 115 -30.57 19.86 2.33
N GLY A 116 -31.78 19.37 2.62
CA GLY A 116 -32.60 18.64 1.64
C GLY A 116 -31.95 17.36 1.12
N ILE A 117 -31.12 16.72 1.95
CA ILE A 117 -30.34 15.53 1.62
C ILE A 117 -31.00 14.30 2.24
N ASP A 118 -31.11 13.22 1.47
CA ASP A 118 -31.43 11.89 1.97
C ASP A 118 -30.14 11.18 2.41
N ALA A 119 -30.12 10.64 3.63
CA ALA A 119 -28.92 10.04 4.22
C ALA A 119 -28.38 8.85 3.42
N LEU A 120 -29.28 8.02 2.87
CA LEU A 120 -28.88 6.83 2.12
C LEU A 120 -28.33 7.22 0.75
N ALA A 121 -28.95 8.18 0.08
CA ALA A 121 -28.45 8.74 -1.18
C ALA A 121 -27.08 9.41 -1.01
N ASP A 122 -26.89 10.17 0.07
CA ASP A 122 -25.61 10.80 0.40
C ASP A 122 -24.52 9.76 0.66
N GLN A 123 -24.82 8.72 1.44
CA GLN A 123 -23.90 7.60 1.67
C GLN A 123 -23.56 6.86 0.36
N ASN A 124 -24.53 6.66 -0.52
CA ASN A 124 -24.28 6.03 -1.82
C ASN A 124 -23.29 6.87 -2.65
N ALA A 125 -23.50 8.19 -2.73
CA ALA A 125 -22.57 9.10 -3.38
C ALA A 125 -21.18 9.09 -2.72
N ALA A 126 -21.14 9.11 -1.37
CA ALA A 126 -19.89 9.03 -0.60
C ALA A 126 -19.14 7.70 -0.84
N GLY A 127 -19.86 6.57 -0.94
CA GLY A 127 -19.29 5.27 -1.30
C GLY A 127 -18.70 5.27 -2.71
N GLY A 128 -19.36 5.91 -3.67
CA GLY A 128 -18.84 6.10 -5.03
C GLY A 128 -17.59 6.98 -5.08
N ILE A 129 -17.57 8.06 -4.30
CA ILE A 129 -16.38 8.92 -4.15
C ILE A 129 -15.24 8.13 -3.51
N ALA A 130 -15.50 7.41 -2.41
CA ALA A 130 -14.52 6.59 -1.74
C ALA A 130 -13.93 5.53 -2.69
N TRP A 131 -14.76 4.88 -3.49
CA TRP A 131 -14.31 3.93 -4.51
C TRP A 131 -13.45 4.58 -5.60
N ALA A 132 -13.88 5.71 -6.18
CA ALA A 132 -13.19 6.32 -7.31
C ALA A 132 -11.92 7.09 -6.93
N PHE A 133 -11.93 7.80 -5.79
CA PHE A 133 -10.84 8.70 -5.38
C PHE A 133 -9.80 8.04 -4.47
N SER A 134 -10.12 6.92 -3.81
CA SER A 134 -9.18 6.26 -2.88
C SER A 134 -7.90 5.75 -3.57
N GLU A 135 -7.92 5.58 -4.89
CA GLU A 135 -6.78 5.06 -5.63
C GLU A 135 -5.77 6.12 -6.06
N ILE A 136 -6.08 7.41 -5.95
CA ILE A 136 -5.15 8.49 -6.35
C ILE A 136 -3.81 8.39 -5.58
N PRO A 137 -3.78 8.26 -4.23
CA PRO A 137 -2.54 8.07 -3.51
C PRO A 137 -1.77 6.83 -3.95
N SER A 138 -2.49 5.72 -4.18
CA SER A 138 -1.89 4.45 -4.62
C SER A 138 -1.22 4.61 -5.99
N VAL A 139 -1.87 5.27 -6.95
CA VAL A 139 -1.31 5.56 -8.27
C VAL A 139 -0.06 6.43 -8.17
N LEU A 140 -0.07 7.48 -7.33
CA LEU A 140 1.10 8.33 -7.11
C LEU A 140 2.29 7.51 -6.55
N VAL A 141 2.04 6.63 -5.59
CA VAL A 141 3.07 5.75 -5.02
C VAL A 141 3.56 4.73 -6.06
N LEU A 142 2.66 4.15 -6.85
CA LEU A 142 3.03 3.22 -7.94
C LEU A 142 3.94 3.90 -8.96
N LEU A 143 3.61 5.12 -9.40
CA LEU A 143 4.45 5.90 -10.30
C LEU A 143 5.83 6.17 -9.69
N ALA A 144 5.89 6.53 -8.40
CA ALA A 144 7.14 6.72 -7.70
C ALA A 144 7.97 5.42 -7.62
N LEU A 145 7.32 4.27 -7.40
CA LEU A 145 7.97 2.96 -7.39
C LEU A 145 8.51 2.56 -8.76
N LEU A 146 7.73 2.77 -9.82
CA LEU A 146 8.14 2.50 -11.19
C LEU A 146 9.35 3.35 -11.57
N PHE A 147 9.33 4.63 -11.23
CA PHE A 147 10.46 5.52 -11.48
C PHE A 147 11.72 5.13 -10.68
N GLN A 148 11.55 4.75 -9.41
CA GLN A 148 12.63 4.22 -8.58
C GLN A 148 13.24 2.95 -9.18
N TRP A 149 12.39 2.03 -9.65
CA TRP A 149 12.83 0.78 -10.27
C TRP A 149 13.57 1.03 -11.57
N TYR A 150 13.00 1.84 -12.47
CA TYR A 150 13.63 2.21 -13.74
C TYR A 150 15.01 2.83 -13.54
N ARG A 151 15.16 3.77 -12.59
CA ARG A 151 16.47 4.34 -12.25
C ARG A 151 17.43 3.32 -11.63
N SER A 152 16.93 2.32 -10.92
CA SER A 152 17.75 1.23 -10.39
C SER A 152 18.29 0.36 -11.51
N GLU A 153 17.44 -0.09 -12.43
CA GLU A 153 17.81 -0.91 -13.59
C GLU A 153 18.84 -0.21 -14.47
N GLN A 154 18.63 1.07 -14.81
CA GLN A 154 19.61 1.84 -15.58
C GLN A 154 20.99 1.90 -14.92
N ARG A 155 21.04 2.02 -13.59
CA ARG A 155 22.32 2.04 -12.85
C ARG A 155 22.98 0.67 -12.84
N GLN A 156 22.20 -0.41 -12.76
CA GLN A 156 22.71 -1.77 -12.82
C GLN A 156 23.23 -2.11 -14.22
N ALA A 157 22.47 -1.79 -15.27
CA ALA A 157 22.89 -1.97 -16.66
C ALA A 157 24.23 -1.26 -16.94
N ARG A 158 24.34 0.04 -16.63
CA ARG A 158 25.60 0.79 -16.79
C ARG A 158 26.77 0.24 -15.97
N ARG A 159 26.50 -0.43 -14.85
CA ARG A 159 27.55 -1.09 -14.04
C ARG A 159 28.01 -2.38 -14.70
N LYS A 160 27.08 -3.17 -15.24
CA LYS A 160 27.38 -4.39 -16.00
C LYS A 160 28.15 -4.07 -17.28
N ASP A 161 27.71 -3.08 -18.05
CA ASP A 161 28.42 -2.63 -19.27
C ASP A 161 29.86 -2.23 -18.97
N ARG A 162 30.09 -1.43 -17.92
CA ARG A 162 31.46 -1.04 -17.52
C ARG A 162 32.32 -2.20 -17.01
N ALA A 163 31.71 -3.22 -16.39
CA ALA A 163 32.44 -4.41 -15.96
C ALA A 163 32.81 -5.29 -17.16
N ALA A 164 31.90 -5.41 -18.12
CA ALA A 164 32.08 -6.10 -19.39
C ALA A 164 33.22 -5.46 -20.22
N ASP A 165 33.22 -4.12 -20.34
CA ASP A 165 34.29 -3.35 -20.99
C ASP A 165 35.66 -3.57 -20.34
N ARG A 166 35.72 -3.78 -19.01
CA ARG A 166 36.98 -3.94 -18.27
C ARG A 166 37.53 -5.36 -18.35
N ASP A 167 36.64 -6.35 -18.23
CA ASP A 167 37.04 -7.75 -18.05
C ASP A 167 36.94 -8.55 -19.37
N GLY A 168 36.49 -7.92 -20.46
CA GLY A 168 36.46 -8.45 -21.82
C GLY A 168 35.40 -9.52 -22.02
N ASP A 169 34.19 -9.32 -21.50
CA ASP A 169 33.05 -10.26 -21.61
C ASP A 169 33.29 -11.67 -21.04
N LYS A 170 34.29 -11.86 -20.18
CA LYS A 170 34.60 -13.16 -19.53
C LYS A 170 33.39 -13.85 -18.89
N GLU A 171 32.47 -13.07 -18.31
CA GLU A 171 31.26 -13.62 -17.69
C GLU A 171 30.30 -14.23 -18.73
N LEU A 172 30.16 -13.58 -19.90
CA LEU A 172 29.39 -14.09 -21.04
C LEU A 172 30.06 -15.32 -21.65
N GLU A 173 31.39 -15.31 -21.79
CA GLU A 173 32.14 -16.48 -22.28
C GLU A 173 31.97 -17.69 -21.35
N ALA A 174 32.10 -17.50 -20.04
CA ALA A 174 31.90 -18.55 -19.05
C ALA A 174 30.45 -19.10 -19.08
N TYR A 175 29.47 -18.20 -19.24
CA TYR A 175 28.07 -18.59 -19.36
C TYR A 175 27.79 -19.39 -20.64
N ASN A 176 28.35 -18.98 -21.78
CA ASN A 176 28.24 -19.72 -23.04
C ASN A 176 28.90 -21.11 -22.95
N ALA A 177 30.06 -21.22 -22.29
CA ALA A 177 30.73 -22.50 -22.05
C ALA A 177 29.87 -23.43 -21.17
N TYR A 178 29.21 -22.89 -20.16
CA TYR A 178 28.26 -23.64 -19.33
C TYR A 178 27.06 -24.16 -20.13
N LEU A 179 26.42 -23.32 -20.96
CA LEU A 179 25.31 -23.73 -21.83
C LEU A 179 25.74 -24.82 -22.82
N ALA A 180 26.93 -24.72 -23.40
CA ALA A 180 27.48 -25.75 -24.26
C ALA A 180 27.65 -27.09 -23.51
N SER A 181 28.08 -27.05 -22.25
CA SER A 181 28.21 -28.25 -21.41
C SER A 181 26.85 -28.91 -21.08
N LEU A 182 25.77 -28.14 -20.98
CA LEU A 182 24.41 -28.67 -20.78
C LEU A 182 23.91 -29.39 -22.04
N ASN A 183 24.08 -28.78 -23.21
CA ASN A 183 23.72 -29.41 -24.50
C ASN A 183 24.54 -30.69 -24.77
N ALA A 184 25.83 -30.70 -24.40
CA ALA A 184 26.68 -31.88 -24.54
C ALA A 184 26.30 -33.03 -23.59
N ARG A 185 25.56 -32.77 -22.50
CA ARG A 185 25.09 -33.78 -21.54
C ARG A 185 23.69 -34.32 -21.86
N SER A 186 22.94 -33.64 -22.73
CA SER A 186 21.60 -34.06 -23.16
C SER A 186 21.61 -34.95 -24.42
N HIS A 187 22.79 -35.22 -24.96
CA HIS A 187 23.04 -36.17 -26.06
C HIS A 187 23.86 -37.35 -25.53
#